data_AF-A0A961B4T4-F1
#
_entry.id   AF-A0A961B4T4-F1
#
_cell.length_a   1.000
_cell.length_b   1.000
_cell.length_c   1.000
_cell.angle_alpha   90.00
_cell.angle_beta   90.00
_cell.angle_gamma   90.00
#
_symmetry.space_group_name_H-M   'P 1'
#
loop_
_entity.id
_entity.type
_entity.pdbx_description
1 polymer ?
#
loop_
_entity_poly.entity_id
_entity_poly.type
_entity_poly.pdbx_seq_one_letter_code
_entity_poly.pdbx_strand_id
1 'polypeptide(L)' 'MKTKLTLTVEKELIQQAKKIADAQETSVSSLVEGFLSGLILKRQQSFSQKWRGEFKQAPQGNGRSSLLASRHNAAALRR' A
#
# COMPACT_ATOMS: atom_id res chain seq x y z
N MET A 1 0.43 -1.02 25.52
CA MET A 1 -0.85 -0.83 26.25
C MET A 1 -1.99 -1.27 25.34
N LYS A 2 -3.04 -1.90 25.87
CA LYS A 2 -4.19 -2.33 25.07
C LYS A 2 -5.29 -1.27 25.12
N THR A 3 -5.77 -0.82 23.96
CA THR A 3 -6.88 0.15 23.85
C THR A 3 -8.14 -0.60 23.43
N LYS A 4 -9.29 -0.30 24.06
CA LYS A 4 -10.56 -0.97 23.78
C LYS A 4 -11.29 -0.30 22.63
N LEU A 5 -11.74 -1.08 21.66
CA LEU A 5 -12.64 -0.67 20.59
C LEU A 5 -14.00 -1.36 20.79
N THR A 6 -15.09 -0.57 20.77
CA THR A 6 -16.46 -1.10 20.81
C THR A 6 -17.14 -0.75 19.49
N LEU A 7 -17.74 -1.74 18.83
CA LEU A 7 -18.35 -1.58 17.51
C LEU A 7 -19.81 -2.02 17.56
N THR A 8 -20.67 -1.27 16.88
CA THR A 8 -22.03 -1.71 16.55
C THR A 8 -22.00 -2.27 15.13
N VAL A 9 -22.46 -3.50 14.98
CA VAL A 9 -22.51 -4.22 13.71
C VAL A 9 -23.83 -4.96 13.59
N GLU A 10 -24.24 -5.20 12.36
CA GLU A 10 -25.46 -5.94 12.08
C GLU A 10 -25.38 -7.36 12.64
N LYS A 11 -26.53 -7.87 13.11
CA LYS A 11 -26.63 -9.17 13.78
C LYS A 11 -26.17 -10.31 12.87
N GLU A 12 -26.52 -10.28 11.60
CA GLU A 12 -26.17 -11.34 10.66
C GLU A 12 -24.66 -11.34 10.37
N LEU A 13 -24.08 -10.15 10.23
CA LEU A 13 -22.65 -9.97 9.99
C LEU A 13 -21.81 -10.50 11.15
N ILE A 14 -22.17 -10.20 12.41
CA ILE A 14 -21.41 -10.71 13.56
C ILE A 14 -21.52 -12.24 13.69
N GLN A 15 -22.64 -12.84 13.30
CA GLN A 15 -22.80 -14.30 13.31
C GLN A 15 -21.90 -14.97 12.27
N GLN A 16 -21.82 -14.39 11.06
CA GLN A 16 -20.91 -14.89 10.03
C GLN A 16 -19.44 -14.72 10.44
N ALA A 17 -19.08 -13.54 10.99
CA ALA A 17 -17.73 -13.28 11.46
C ALA A 17 -17.26 -14.26 12.55
N LYS A 18 -18.15 -14.64 13.47
CA LYS A 18 -17.85 -15.66 14.49
C LYS A 18 -17.57 -17.03 13.87
N LYS A 19 -18.40 -17.49 12.93
CA LYS A 19 -18.17 -18.76 12.21
C LYS A 19 -16.81 -18.78 11.50
N ILE A 20 -16.44 -17.67 10.88
CA ILE A 20 -15.13 -17.53 10.21
C ILE A 20 -14.00 -17.58 11.23
N ALA A 21 -14.15 -16.87 12.36
CA ALA A 21 -13.15 -16.86 13.43
C ALA A 21 -12.94 -18.27 14.01
N ASP A 22 -14.03 -18.98 14.29
CA ASP A 22 -14.00 -20.36 14.80
C ASP A 22 -13.32 -21.30 13.80
N ALA A 23 -13.65 -21.21 12.50
CA ALA A 23 -13.03 -22.01 11.45
C ALA A 23 -11.53 -21.74 11.26
N GLN A 24 -11.05 -20.56 11.68
CA GLN A 24 -9.65 -20.16 11.63
C GLN A 24 -8.95 -20.28 12.99
N GLU A 25 -9.59 -20.91 13.99
CA GLU A 25 -9.09 -21.05 15.36
C GLU A 25 -8.65 -19.71 15.98
N THR A 26 -9.38 -18.64 15.67
CA THR A 26 -9.06 -17.27 16.07
C THR A 26 -10.26 -16.55 16.68
N SER A 27 -10.08 -15.27 17.04
CA SER A 27 -11.14 -14.44 17.61
C SER A 27 -11.62 -13.38 16.61
N VAL A 28 -12.87 -12.94 16.76
CA VAL A 28 -13.40 -11.81 15.97
C VAL A 28 -12.56 -10.54 16.19
N SER A 29 -12.07 -10.30 17.41
CA SER A 29 -11.14 -9.20 17.68
C SER A 29 -9.85 -9.30 16.87
N SER A 30 -9.29 -10.51 16.73
CA SER A 30 -8.09 -10.76 15.92
C SER A 30 -8.36 -10.52 14.43
N LEU A 31 -9.53 -10.91 13.92
CA LEU A 31 -9.92 -10.60 12.55
C LEU A 31 -10.01 -9.09 12.29
N VAL A 32 -10.64 -8.35 13.20
CA VAL A 32 -10.77 -6.90 13.09
C VAL A 32 -9.39 -6.22 13.18
N GLU A 33 -8.55 -6.63 14.13
CA GLU A 33 -7.20 -6.08 14.28
C GLU A 33 -6.32 -6.38 13.06
N GLY A 34 -6.40 -7.58 12.51
CA GLY A 34 -5.70 -7.96 11.27
C GLY A 34 -6.14 -7.13 10.07
N PHE A 35 -7.45 -6.91 9.90
CA PHE A 35 -7.99 -6.06 8.85
C PHE A 35 -7.51 -4.61 8.98
N LEU A 36 -7.62 -4.02 10.18
CA LEU A 36 -7.18 -2.65 10.46
C LEU A 36 -5.67 -2.49 10.22
N SER A 37 -4.87 -3.46 10.66
CA SER A 37 -3.42 -3.49 10.43
C SER A 37 -3.10 -3.53 8.94
N GLY A 38 -3.84 -4.34 8.17
CA GLY A 38 -3.70 -4.41 6.71
C GLY A 38 -3.99 -3.08 6.01
N LEU A 39 -4.97 -2.31 6.48
CA LEU A 39 -5.26 -0.97 5.95
C LEU A 39 -4.12 0.02 6.21
N ILE A 40 -3.54 -0.03 7.41
CA ILE A 40 -2.40 0.84 7.78
C ILE A 40 -1.17 0.49 6.95
N LEU A 41 -0.85 -0.81 6.80
CA LEU A 41 0.29 -1.28 6.00
C LEU A 41 0.15 -0.90 4.52
N LYS A 42 -1.05 -1.03 3.94
CA LYS A 42 -1.32 -0.56 2.57
C LYS A 42 -1.11 0.94 2.41
N ARG A 43 -1.43 1.73 3.43
CA ARG A 43 -1.22 3.18 3.44
C ARG A 43 0.27 3.55 3.64
N GLN A 44 1.02 2.72 4.37
CA GLN A 44 2.43 2.94 4.67
C GLN A 44 3.40 2.40 3.62
N GLN A 45 2.97 1.59 2.66
CA GLN A 45 3.81 1.26 1.51
C GLN A 45 4.16 2.54 0.75
N SER A 46 5.37 3.06 1.01
CA SER A 46 5.92 4.19 0.29
C SER A 46 5.98 3.87 -1.20
N PHE A 47 5.87 4.90 -2.05
CA PHE A 47 6.08 4.76 -3.50
C PHE A 47 7.36 3.95 -3.78
N SER A 48 8.45 4.25 -3.07
CA SER A 48 9.73 3.56 -3.19
C SER A 48 9.68 2.07 -2.83
N GLN A 49 8.82 1.64 -1.91
CA GLN A 49 8.62 0.22 -1.59
C GLN A 49 7.75 -0.49 -2.63
N LYS A 50 6.72 0.19 -3.15
CA LYS A 50 5.85 -0.36 -4.19
C LYS A 50 6.59 -0.61 -5.51
N TRP A 51 7.56 0.25 -5.83
CA TRP A 51 8.27 0.23 -7.12
C TRP A 51 9.71 -0.30 -7.03
N ARG A 52 10.12 -0.85 -5.88
CA ARG A 52 11.47 -1.42 -5.70
C ARG A 52 11.64 -2.64 -6.61
N GLY A 53 12.58 -2.57 -7.54
CA GLY A 53 12.87 -3.66 -8.49
C GLY A 53 11.99 -3.66 -9.75
N GLU A 54 10.96 -2.82 -9.80
CA GLU A 54 10.09 -2.65 -10.98
C GLU A 54 10.67 -1.68 -12.02
N PHE A 55 11.61 -0.82 -11.60
CA PHE A 55 12.31 0.07 -12.52
C PHE A 55 13.33 -0.71 -13.35
N LYS A 56 13.00 -0.96 -14.62
CA LYS A 56 13.97 -1.39 -15.62
C LYS A 56 14.57 -0.17 -16.27
N GLN A 57 15.90 -0.17 -16.41
CA GLN A 57 16.59 0.87 -17.18
C GLN A 57 16.01 0.87 -18.59
N ALA A 58 15.48 2.01 -19.02
CA ALA A 58 15.04 2.15 -20.38
C ALA A 58 16.26 1.97 -21.31
N PRO A 59 16.10 1.34 -22.48
CA PRO A 59 17.19 1.18 -23.44
C PRO A 59 17.85 2.54 -23.70
N GLN A 60 19.18 2.59 -23.59
CA GLN A 60 19.91 3.83 -23.88
C GLN A 60 19.55 4.30 -25.30
N GLY A 61 19.18 5.58 -25.44
CA GLY A 61 18.88 6.18 -26.74
C GLY A 61 17.40 6.22 -27.14
N ASN A 62 16.47 5.92 -26.25
CA ASN A 62 15.06 6.23 -26.47
C ASN A 62 14.88 7.74 -26.76
N GLY A 63 14.41 8.12 -27.95
CA GLY A 63 14.42 9.52 -28.44
C GLY A 63 13.77 10.57 -27.53
N ARG A 64 12.94 10.15 -26.57
CA ARG A 64 12.39 11.04 -25.54
C ARG A 64 13.42 11.44 -24.47
N SER A 65 14.39 10.58 -24.14
CA SER A 65 15.46 10.88 -23.17
C SER A 65 16.48 11.87 -23.73
N SER A 66 16.85 11.74 -25.01
CA SER A 66 17.74 12.70 -25.69
C SER A 66 17.12 14.09 -25.82
N LEU A 67 15.80 14.17 -26.04
CA LEU A 67 15.04 15.43 -26.03
C LEU A 67 15.02 16.09 -24.65
N LEU A 68 14.94 15.31 -23.57
CA LEU A 68 14.97 15.84 -22.21
C LEU A 68 16.38 16.31 -21.81
N ALA A 69 17.42 15.54 -22.17
CA ALA A 69 18.81 15.90 -21.91
C ALA A 69 19.21 17.21 -22.63
N SER A 70 18.83 17.35 -23.89
CA SER A 70 19.07 18.57 -24.67
C SER A 70 18.36 19.80 -24.08
N ARG A 71 17.12 19.65 -23.59
CA ARG A 71 16.41 20.75 -22.89
C ARG A 71 17.09 21.18 -21.60
N HIS A 72 17.59 20.23 -20.81
CA HIS A 72 18.23 20.54 -19.52
C HIS A 72 19.59 21.23 -19.70
N ASN A 73 20.39 20.77 -20.68
CA ASN A 73 21.67 21.38 -21.02
C ASN A 73 21.49 22.80 -21.60
N ALA A 74 20.46 23.02 -22.43
CA ALA A 74 20.16 24.34 -22.97
C ALA A 74 19.71 25.36 -21.89
N ALA A 75 19.09 24.89 -20.80
CA ALA A 75 18.72 25.74 -19.66
C ALA A 75 19.91 26.09 -18.77
N ALA A 76 20.92 25.22 -18.67
CA ALA A 76 22.13 25.46 -17.88
C ALA A 76 23.07 26.51 -18.52
N LEU A 77 23.06 26.63 -19.85
CA LEU A 77 23.83 27.62 -20.62
C LEU A 77 23.20 29.02 -20.65
N ARG A 78 22.01 29.20 -20.06
CA ARG A 78 21.28 30.48 -19.99
C ARG A 78 21.33 31.16 -18.61
N ARG A 79 22.16 30.65 -17.69
CA ARG A 79 22.51 31.32 -16.42
C ARG A 79 23.92 31.87 -16.52
#